data_AF-A0A6N7Q0S1-F1
#
_entry.id   AF-A0A6N7Q0S1-F1
#
_cell.length_a   1.000
_cell.length_b   1.000
_cell.length_c   1.000
_cell.angle_alpha   90.00
_cell.angle_beta   90.00
_cell.angle_gamma   90.00
#
_symmetry.space_group_name_H-M   'P 1'
#
loop_
_entity.id
_entity.type
_entity.pdbx_description
1 polymer ?
#
loop_
_entity_poly.entity_id
_entity_poly.type
_entity_poly.pdbx_seq_one_letter_code
_entity_poly.pdbx_strand_id
1 'polypeptide(L)'
;MSARHVMLALGVSTILLAGCGSGFSAVEPRVLAPHELTLRYDNEFQVHSPQGVVATGVRYRGLVEYVGCVPDAERHALAAESAGDTAVGLTVAGLTLGVGGAAGLAGLAFQDNPELMWGLMLGGLGAEVLGLVLTGVGRATRIDAHGHAVDAMNYYNDAVGSLGGRCGPRGAEMPRTQYVDAPAPPTGPIYPVPVQPGDAPPVLPPVPPAPETTPEQPADLPPERIILDD
;
A
#
# COMPACT_ATOMS: atom_id res chain seq x y z
N MET A 1 17.34 16.83 43.50
CA MET A 1 16.81 17.44 42.27
C MET A 1 15.29 17.44 42.37
N SER A 2 14.65 18.60 42.20
CA SER A 2 13.22 18.80 42.49
C SER A 2 12.32 18.17 41.43
N ALA A 3 11.35 17.34 41.88
CA ALA A 3 10.36 16.60 41.08
C ALA A 3 9.61 17.43 40.01
N ARG A 4 9.65 18.77 40.14
CA ARG A 4 9.08 19.71 39.17
C ARG A 4 9.72 19.69 37.79
N HIS A 5 10.98 19.26 37.67
CA HIS A 5 11.69 19.25 36.37
C HIS A 5 11.40 17.99 35.55
N VAL A 6 11.03 16.88 36.21
CA VAL A 6 10.69 15.61 35.53
C VAL A 6 9.31 15.70 34.88
N MET A 7 8.35 16.38 35.51
CA MET A 7 7.01 16.59 34.92
C MET A 7 7.03 17.48 33.67
N LEU A 8 7.98 18.41 33.56
CA LEU A 8 8.06 19.33 32.43
C LEU A 8 8.68 18.69 31.17
N ALA A 9 9.49 17.63 31.34
CA ALA A 9 10.02 16.84 30.23
C ALA A 9 8.98 15.83 29.67
N LEU A 10 8.05 15.33 30.50
CA LEU A 10 7.00 14.41 30.04
C LEU A 10 5.89 15.08 29.20
N GLY A 11 5.72 16.39 29.32
CA GLY A 11 4.66 17.14 28.62
C GLY A 11 4.92 17.46 27.15
N VAL A 12 6.14 17.23 26.65
CA VAL A 12 6.55 17.64 25.29
C VAL A 12 6.37 16.51 24.25
N SER A 13 6.29 15.24 24.67
CA SER A 13 6.16 14.11 23.72
C SER A 13 4.75 13.91 23.13
N THR A 14 3.69 14.49 23.72
CA THR A 14 2.32 14.28 23.23
C THR A 14 1.95 15.12 22.00
N ILE A 15 2.75 16.13 21.64
CA ILE A 15 2.43 17.06 20.54
C ILE A 15 2.90 16.53 19.17
N LEU A 16 3.84 15.58 19.13
CA LEU A 16 4.34 14.99 17.87
C LEU A 16 3.43 13.90 17.26
N LEU A 17 2.36 13.49 17.96
CA LEU A 17 1.38 12.50 17.48
C LEU A 17 0.21 13.10 16.70
N ALA A 18 0.12 14.42 16.56
CA ALA A 18 -0.99 15.10 15.87
C ALA A 18 -0.82 15.23 14.34
N GLY A 19 0.26 14.67 13.76
CA GLY A 19 0.55 14.70 12.32
C GLY A 19 -0.19 13.63 11.50
N CYS A 20 -1.48 13.38 11.76
CA CYS A 20 -2.30 12.51 10.91
C CYS A 20 -2.83 13.29 9.70
N GLY A 21 -1.95 13.58 8.74
CA GLY A 21 -2.34 14.03 7.42
C GLY A 21 -2.86 12.84 6.61
N SER A 22 -4.12 12.45 6.78
CA SER A 22 -4.77 11.49 5.88
C SER A 22 -5.22 12.20 4.61
N GLY A 23 -4.29 12.34 3.66
CA GLY A 23 -4.62 12.66 2.28
C GLY A 23 -5.37 11.48 1.67
N PHE A 24 -6.69 11.54 1.65
CA PHE A 24 -7.51 10.52 0.99
C PHE A 24 -7.60 10.84 -0.49
N SER A 25 -6.93 10.05 -1.32
CA SER A 25 -7.17 10.00 -2.76
C SER A 25 -8.32 9.03 -3.02
N ALA A 26 -9.51 9.55 -3.27
CA ALA A 26 -10.61 8.76 -3.79
C ALA A 26 -10.37 8.51 -5.29
N VAL A 27 -9.89 7.31 -5.63
CA VAL A 27 -9.80 6.86 -7.01
C VAL A 27 -11.06 6.05 -7.32
N GLU A 28 -11.97 6.64 -8.08
CA GLU A 28 -13.15 5.95 -8.59
C GLU A 28 -12.92 5.58 -10.06
N PRO A 29 -12.85 4.28 -10.41
CA PRO A 29 -12.61 3.86 -11.78
C PRO A 29 -13.82 4.23 -12.67
N ARG A 30 -13.53 4.82 -13.84
CA ARG A 30 -14.57 5.32 -14.77
C ARG A 30 -15.10 4.27 -15.75
N VAL A 31 -14.37 3.18 -15.96
CA VAL A 31 -14.74 2.06 -16.85
C VAL A 31 -14.24 0.78 -16.20
N LEU A 32 -15.12 -0.21 -16.06
CA LEU A 32 -14.79 -1.52 -15.50
C LEU A 32 -15.23 -2.60 -16.47
N ALA A 33 -14.32 -3.53 -16.77
CA ALA A 33 -14.71 -4.76 -17.44
C ALA A 33 -15.58 -5.62 -16.50
N PRO A 34 -16.40 -6.55 -17.04
CA PRO A 34 -17.42 -7.27 -16.27
C PRO A 34 -16.91 -8.03 -15.04
N HIS A 35 -15.62 -8.36 -14.96
CA HIS A 35 -15.00 -9.14 -13.90
C HIS A 35 -13.66 -8.57 -13.44
N GLU A 36 -13.44 -7.27 -13.69
CA GLU A 36 -12.25 -6.55 -13.24
C GLU A 36 -12.27 -6.36 -11.72
N LEU A 37 -11.13 -6.56 -11.08
CA LEU A 37 -10.92 -6.20 -9.69
C LEU A 37 -10.66 -4.71 -9.55
N THR A 38 -11.28 -4.11 -8.55
CA THR A 38 -11.11 -2.69 -8.21
C THR A 38 -10.65 -2.52 -6.79
N LEU A 39 -9.84 -1.49 -6.57
CA LEU A 39 -9.41 -1.10 -5.24
C LEU A 39 -10.31 0.03 -4.78
N ARG A 40 -10.91 -0.13 -3.60
CA ARG A 40 -11.73 0.89 -2.96
C ARG A 40 -11.19 1.16 -1.57
N TYR A 41 -11.33 2.39 -1.12
CA TYR A 41 -11.04 2.77 0.25
C TYR A 41 -12.34 3.19 0.92
N ASP A 42 -12.89 2.32 1.76
CA ASP A 42 -14.08 2.58 2.57
C ASP A 42 -13.76 2.19 4.02
N ASN A 43 -13.17 3.15 4.76
CA ASN A 43 -12.53 3.01 6.07
C ASN A 43 -11.27 2.12 6.10
N GLU A 44 -11.20 1.11 5.24
CA GLU A 44 -10.02 0.30 4.98
C GLU A 44 -9.87 0.03 3.48
N PHE A 45 -8.70 -0.47 3.07
CA PHE A 45 -8.50 -0.95 1.72
C PHE A 45 -9.36 -2.19 1.48
N GLN A 46 -10.09 -2.19 0.37
CA GLN A 46 -10.94 -3.30 -0.03
C GLN A 46 -10.71 -3.59 -1.51
N VAL A 47 -10.50 -4.87 -1.81
CA VAL A 47 -10.50 -5.37 -3.19
C VAL A 47 -11.92 -5.83 -3.50
N HIS A 48 -12.52 -5.24 -4.52
CA HIS A 48 -13.89 -5.52 -4.94
C HIS A 48 -13.90 -6.18 -6.31
N SER A 49 -14.72 -7.20 -6.43
CA SER A 49 -15.23 -7.67 -7.72
C SER A 49 -16.65 -7.12 -7.92
N PRO A 50 -17.20 -7.15 -9.14
CA PRO A 50 -18.61 -6.83 -9.37
C PRO A 50 -19.60 -7.74 -8.61
N GLN A 51 -19.14 -8.88 -8.07
CA GLN A 51 -19.94 -9.79 -7.25
C GLN A 51 -19.86 -9.49 -5.75
N GLY A 52 -19.03 -8.52 -5.35
CA GLY A 52 -18.83 -8.12 -3.96
C GLY A 52 -17.36 -8.07 -3.56
N VAL A 53 -17.16 -7.88 -2.26
CA VAL A 53 -15.85 -7.79 -1.61
C VAL A 53 -15.10 -9.12 -1.75
N VAL A 54 -13.87 -9.05 -2.24
CA VAL A 54 -12.95 -10.18 -2.40
C VAL A 54 -11.99 -10.28 -1.22
N ALA A 55 -11.40 -9.14 -0.84
CA ALA A 55 -10.47 -9.05 0.27
C ALA A 55 -10.60 -7.69 0.96
N THR A 56 -10.31 -7.62 2.26
CA THR A 56 -10.33 -6.37 3.03
C THR A 56 -9.08 -6.19 3.88
N GLY A 57 -8.87 -4.93 4.25
CA GLY A 57 -7.83 -4.49 5.14
C GLY A 57 -6.43 -4.65 4.56
N VAL A 58 -5.46 -4.63 5.46
CA VAL A 58 -4.03 -4.73 5.15
C VAL A 58 -3.56 -6.16 4.96
N ARG A 59 -4.43 -7.14 5.30
CA ARG A 59 -4.10 -8.58 5.27
C ARG A 59 -4.45 -9.24 3.95
N TYR A 60 -5.29 -8.61 3.13
CA TYR A 60 -5.69 -9.10 1.81
C TYR A 60 -6.22 -10.54 1.75
N ARG A 61 -6.72 -11.07 2.87
CA ARG A 61 -7.19 -12.45 2.98
C ARG A 61 -8.31 -12.74 1.97
N GLY A 62 -8.13 -13.81 1.20
CA GLY A 62 -9.07 -14.23 0.16
C GLY A 62 -8.67 -13.78 -1.23
N LEU A 63 -7.67 -12.89 -1.35
CA LEU A 63 -7.16 -12.45 -2.65
C LEU A 63 -6.52 -13.63 -3.39
N VAL A 64 -5.75 -14.47 -2.69
CA VAL A 64 -5.08 -15.65 -3.27
C VAL A 64 -6.09 -16.62 -3.87
N GLU A 65 -7.12 -16.97 -3.10
CA GLU A 65 -8.18 -17.87 -3.57
C GLU A 65 -8.94 -17.28 -4.76
N TYR A 66 -9.13 -15.95 -4.77
CA TYR A 66 -9.79 -15.29 -5.87
C TYR A 66 -8.96 -15.30 -7.14
N VAL A 67 -7.69 -14.92 -7.11
CA VAL A 67 -6.85 -14.77 -8.32
C VAL A 67 -6.08 -16.03 -8.72
N GLY A 68 -6.22 -17.12 -7.98
CA GLY A 68 -5.40 -18.34 -8.11
C GLY A 68 -5.43 -19.05 -9.47
N CYS A 69 -6.28 -18.63 -10.41
CA CYS A 69 -6.24 -19.15 -11.78
C CYS A 69 -5.19 -18.47 -12.68
N VAL A 70 -4.58 -17.38 -12.21
CA VAL A 70 -3.47 -16.66 -12.87
C VAL A 70 -2.21 -16.79 -12.01
N PRO A 71 -1.21 -17.61 -12.39
CA PRO A 71 -0.07 -17.92 -11.53
C PRO A 71 0.73 -16.70 -11.05
N ASP A 72 0.94 -15.71 -11.92
CA ASP A 72 1.66 -14.48 -11.54
C ASP A 72 0.86 -13.66 -10.52
N ALA A 73 -0.45 -13.55 -10.70
CA ALA A 73 -1.34 -12.89 -9.75
C ALA A 73 -1.36 -13.61 -8.39
N GLU A 74 -1.40 -14.95 -8.40
CA GLU A 74 -1.38 -15.78 -7.19
C GLU A 74 -0.12 -15.55 -6.35
N ARG A 75 1.07 -15.53 -7.00
CA ARG A 75 2.33 -15.27 -6.30
C ARG A 75 2.33 -13.91 -5.60
N HIS A 76 1.84 -12.87 -6.28
CA HIS A 76 1.74 -11.54 -5.71
C HIS A 76 0.68 -11.49 -4.60
N ALA A 77 -0.46 -12.16 -4.75
CA ALA A 77 -1.47 -12.24 -3.70
C ALA A 77 -0.93 -12.94 -2.44
N LEU A 78 -0.16 -14.02 -2.58
CA LEU A 78 0.49 -14.71 -1.46
C LEU A 78 1.51 -13.81 -0.74
N ALA A 79 2.29 -13.05 -1.50
CA ALA A 79 3.22 -12.07 -0.96
C ALA A 79 2.47 -10.94 -0.22
N ALA A 80 1.34 -10.48 -0.76
CA ALA A 80 0.50 -9.47 -0.12
C ALA A 80 -0.09 -9.97 1.21
N GLU A 81 -0.65 -11.20 1.24
CA GLU A 81 -1.23 -11.77 2.45
C GLU A 81 -0.18 -12.00 3.55
N SER A 82 0.98 -12.54 3.20
CA SER A 82 2.07 -12.81 4.15
C SER A 82 2.72 -11.53 4.70
N ALA A 83 2.96 -10.53 3.84
CA ALA A 83 3.43 -9.21 4.26
C ALA A 83 2.39 -8.50 5.15
N GLY A 84 1.11 -8.59 4.79
CA GLY A 84 -0.01 -8.04 5.57
C GLY A 84 -0.15 -8.66 6.96
N ASP A 85 -0.03 -9.98 7.06
CA ASP A 85 -0.06 -10.71 8.34
C ASP A 85 1.13 -10.32 9.23
N THR A 86 2.31 -10.18 8.63
CA THR A 86 3.53 -9.72 9.32
C THR A 86 3.37 -8.28 9.80
N ALA A 87 2.83 -7.38 8.96
CA ALA A 87 2.59 -5.98 9.30
C ALA A 87 1.65 -5.83 10.50
N VAL A 88 0.55 -6.60 10.52
CA VAL A 88 -0.39 -6.61 11.66
C VAL A 88 0.29 -7.13 12.92
N GLY A 89 1.03 -8.25 12.82
CA GLY A 89 1.75 -8.84 13.95
C GLY A 89 2.75 -7.87 14.58
N LEU A 90 3.58 -7.24 13.75
CA LEU A 90 4.57 -6.25 14.18
C LEU A 90 3.91 -5.00 14.79
N THR A 91 2.81 -4.52 14.21
CA THR A 91 2.09 -3.36 14.73
C THR A 91 1.48 -3.66 16.10
N VAL A 92 0.82 -4.82 16.26
CA VAL A 92 0.22 -5.22 17.54
C VAL A 92 1.30 -5.40 18.60
N ALA A 93 2.40 -6.09 18.27
CA ALA A 93 3.53 -6.25 19.18
C ALA A 93 4.18 -4.91 19.56
N GLY A 94 4.32 -4.00 18.59
CA GLY A 94 4.85 -2.67 18.83
C GLY A 94 3.98 -1.84 19.77
N LEU A 95 2.66 -1.87 19.55
CA LEU A 95 1.68 -1.19 20.40
C LEU A 95 1.63 -1.76 21.81
N THR A 96 1.66 -3.09 21.98
CA THR A 96 1.63 -3.71 23.31
C THR A 96 2.90 -3.40 24.10
N LEU A 97 4.08 -3.42 23.45
CA LEU A 97 5.33 -3.01 24.08
C LEU A 97 5.36 -1.52 24.39
N GLY A 98 4.84 -0.67 23.51
CA GLY A 98 4.75 0.78 23.76
C GLY A 98 3.86 1.11 24.96
N VAL A 99 2.64 0.55 24.99
CA VAL A 99 1.71 0.74 26.13
C VAL A 99 2.27 0.12 27.41
N GLY A 100 2.84 -1.08 27.33
CA GLY A 100 3.45 -1.77 28.47
C GLY A 100 4.65 -1.01 29.02
N GLY A 101 5.51 -0.47 28.15
CA GLY A 101 6.66 0.36 28.50
C GLY A 101 6.24 1.65 29.20
N ALA A 102 5.27 2.37 28.62
CA ALA A 102 4.71 3.58 29.21
C ALA A 102 4.05 3.31 30.57
N ALA A 103 3.33 2.19 30.72
CA ALA A 103 2.75 1.78 32.00
C ALA A 103 3.83 1.45 33.04
N GLY A 104 4.91 0.77 32.63
CA GLY A 104 6.08 0.50 33.48
C GLY A 104 6.75 1.78 33.96
N LEU A 105 6.92 2.77 33.08
CA LEU A 105 7.44 4.09 33.43
C LEU A 105 6.50 4.87 34.35
N ALA A 106 5.18 4.81 34.13
CA ALA A 106 4.20 5.42 35.02
C ALA A 106 4.26 4.82 36.44
N GLY A 107 4.57 3.52 36.56
CA GLY A 107 4.80 2.82 37.83
C GLY A 107 5.94 3.39 38.66
N LEU A 108 6.91 4.09 38.05
CA LEU A 108 8.02 4.74 38.77
C LEU A 108 7.53 5.78 39.79
N ALA A 109 6.35 6.38 39.57
CA ALA A 109 5.78 7.37 40.47
C ALA A 109 5.42 6.82 41.86
N PHE A 110 5.32 5.50 42.00
CA PHE A 110 4.89 4.83 43.23
C PHE A 110 5.98 3.96 43.85
N GLN A 111 7.22 4.04 43.34
CA GLN A 111 8.29 3.12 43.75
C GLN A 111 9.40 3.79 44.54
N ASP A 112 9.57 3.35 45.80
CA ASP A 112 10.60 3.86 46.71
C ASP A 112 11.91 3.04 46.69
N ASN A 113 11.90 1.82 46.14
CA ASN A 113 13.10 0.98 46.04
C ASN A 113 13.94 1.39 44.80
N PRO A 114 15.17 1.87 44.98
CA PRO A 114 16.00 2.39 43.89
C PRO A 114 16.41 1.32 42.87
N GLU A 115 16.61 0.07 43.27
CA GLU A 115 16.96 -1.01 42.34
C GLU A 115 15.80 -1.33 41.41
N LEU A 116 14.59 -1.43 41.96
CA LEU A 116 13.38 -1.68 41.18
C LEU A 116 12.99 -0.48 40.33
N MET A 117 13.21 0.74 40.83
CA MET A 117 13.05 1.98 40.06
C MET A 117 13.94 1.98 38.81
N TRP A 118 15.22 1.64 38.96
CA TRP A 118 16.14 1.57 37.81
C TRP A 118 15.73 0.46 36.82
N GLY A 119 15.31 -0.70 37.34
CA GLY A 119 14.80 -1.80 36.53
C GLY A 119 13.55 -1.42 35.72
N LEU A 120 12.57 -0.77 36.34
CA LEU A 120 11.37 -0.27 35.66
C LEU A 120 11.68 0.82 34.65
N MET A 121 12.64 1.72 34.95
CA MET A 121 13.02 2.79 34.04
C MET A 121 13.70 2.24 32.79
N LEU A 122 14.71 1.38 32.95
CA LEU A 122 15.41 0.75 31.82
C LEU A 122 14.50 -0.20 31.04
N GLY A 123 13.70 -1.01 31.74
CA GLY A 123 12.74 -1.92 31.11
C GLY A 123 11.66 -1.17 30.33
N GLY A 124 11.10 -0.11 30.91
CA GLY A 124 10.10 0.72 30.28
C GLY A 124 10.62 1.44 29.03
N LEU A 125 11.76 2.14 29.15
CA LEU A 125 12.38 2.83 28.01
C LEU A 125 12.80 1.84 26.90
N GLY A 126 13.36 0.68 27.27
CA GLY A 126 13.74 -0.35 26.31
C GLY A 126 12.53 -0.91 25.56
N ALA A 127 11.43 -1.18 26.27
CA ALA A 127 10.18 -1.62 25.66
C ALA A 127 9.57 -0.58 24.72
N GLU A 128 9.63 0.71 25.06
CA GLU A 128 9.16 1.79 24.18
C GLU A 128 9.96 1.88 22.88
N VAL A 129 11.30 1.90 22.97
CA VAL A 129 12.17 1.96 21.79
C VAL A 129 11.94 0.75 20.88
N LEU A 130 11.88 -0.45 21.44
CA LEU A 130 11.59 -1.66 20.69
C LEU A 130 10.18 -1.60 20.06
N GLY A 131 9.19 -1.12 20.82
CA GLY A 131 7.82 -0.96 20.35
C GLY A 131 7.74 -0.05 19.12
N LEU A 132 8.40 1.11 19.17
CA LEU A 132 8.48 2.06 18.05
C LEU A 132 9.14 1.45 16.81
N VAL A 133 10.24 0.70 16.99
CA VAL A 133 10.92 0.02 15.88
C VAL A 133 9.99 -1.00 15.22
N LEU A 134 9.31 -1.85 16.00
CA LEU A 134 8.38 -2.84 15.46
C LEU A 134 7.20 -2.18 14.73
N THR A 135 6.63 -1.12 15.28
CA THR A 135 5.58 -0.35 14.60
C THR A 135 6.07 0.29 13.31
N GLY A 136 7.30 0.82 13.29
CA GLY A 136 7.93 1.39 12.09
C GLY A 136 8.13 0.34 10.99
N VAL A 137 8.71 -0.82 11.33
CA VAL A 137 8.87 -1.95 10.39
C VAL A 137 7.51 -2.47 9.92
N GLY A 138 6.53 -2.56 10.83
CA GLY A 138 5.14 -2.94 10.50
C GLY A 138 4.47 -1.99 9.51
N ARG A 139 4.86 -0.70 9.50
CA ARG A 139 4.39 0.26 8.49
C ARG A 139 5.04 0.02 7.13
N ALA A 140 6.35 -0.25 7.08
CA ALA A 140 7.04 -0.56 5.83
C ALA A 140 6.47 -1.82 5.17
N THR A 141 6.31 -2.90 5.93
CA THR A 141 5.74 -4.16 5.42
C THR A 141 4.29 -4.01 4.94
N ARG A 142 3.53 -3.08 5.51
CA ARG A 142 2.19 -2.73 5.01
C ARG A 142 2.25 -2.09 3.61
N ILE A 143 3.24 -1.26 3.33
CA ILE A 143 3.43 -0.66 2.00
C ILE A 143 3.74 -1.76 0.98
N ASP A 144 4.61 -2.70 1.33
CA ASP A 144 4.91 -3.86 0.48
C ASP A 144 3.66 -4.71 0.21
N ALA A 145 2.84 -4.95 1.24
CA ALA A 145 1.57 -5.67 1.10
C ALA A 145 0.62 -4.96 0.11
N HIS A 146 0.53 -3.63 0.18
CA HIS A 146 -0.26 -2.83 -0.77
C HIS A 146 0.28 -2.95 -2.21
N GLY A 147 1.61 -2.87 -2.39
CA GLY A 147 2.24 -3.02 -3.71
C GLY A 147 1.94 -4.38 -4.34
N HIS A 148 2.16 -5.45 -3.59
CA HIS A 148 1.86 -6.81 -4.05
C HIS A 148 0.37 -7.05 -4.32
N ALA A 149 -0.54 -6.45 -3.54
CA ALA A 149 -1.96 -6.57 -3.81
C ALA A 149 -2.35 -5.90 -5.15
N VAL A 150 -1.79 -4.72 -5.43
CA VAL A 150 -2.01 -4.01 -6.70
C VAL A 150 -1.43 -4.79 -7.88
N ASP A 151 -0.22 -5.33 -7.75
CA ASP A 151 0.38 -6.19 -8.78
C ASP A 151 -0.50 -7.41 -9.07
N ALA A 152 -0.99 -8.09 -8.02
CA ALA A 152 -1.88 -9.23 -8.16
C ALA A 152 -3.16 -8.87 -8.93
N MET A 153 -3.76 -7.73 -8.62
CA MET A 153 -4.93 -7.23 -9.32
C MET A 153 -4.63 -6.90 -10.79
N ASN A 154 -3.49 -6.27 -11.08
CA ASN A 154 -3.10 -5.93 -12.45
C ASN A 154 -2.88 -7.20 -13.30
N TYR A 155 -2.12 -8.18 -12.80
CA TYR A 155 -1.92 -9.46 -13.51
C TYR A 155 -3.24 -10.19 -13.74
N TYR A 156 -4.13 -10.21 -12.74
CA TYR A 156 -5.45 -10.82 -12.87
C TYR A 156 -6.33 -10.08 -13.89
N ASN A 157 -6.36 -8.75 -13.83
CA ASN A 157 -7.15 -7.91 -14.72
C ASN A 157 -6.66 -8.06 -16.16
N ASP A 158 -5.35 -8.06 -16.40
CA ASP A 158 -4.79 -8.24 -17.74
C ASP A 158 -5.08 -9.63 -18.32
N ALA A 159 -5.00 -10.69 -17.51
CA ALA A 159 -5.14 -12.06 -17.98
C ALA A 159 -6.60 -12.54 -18.08
N VAL A 160 -7.48 -12.07 -17.19
CA VAL A 160 -8.82 -12.67 -16.97
C VAL A 160 -9.88 -11.58 -16.82
N GLY A 161 -9.72 -10.65 -15.88
CA GLY A 161 -10.77 -9.71 -15.48
C GLY A 161 -11.20 -8.75 -16.61
N SER A 162 -10.24 -8.18 -17.34
CA SER A 162 -10.47 -7.25 -18.46
C SER A 162 -11.13 -7.92 -19.66
N LEU A 163 -10.85 -9.21 -19.85
CA LEU A 163 -11.39 -10.04 -20.93
C LEU A 163 -12.79 -10.57 -20.61
N GLY A 164 -13.35 -10.23 -19.44
CA GLY A 164 -14.67 -10.69 -19.00
C GLY A 164 -14.68 -12.14 -18.53
N GLY A 165 -13.52 -12.74 -18.24
CA GLY A 165 -13.42 -13.99 -17.50
C GLY A 165 -13.33 -13.72 -16.01
N ARG A 166 -13.47 -14.76 -15.18
CA ARG A 166 -13.26 -14.65 -13.73
C ARG A 166 -12.53 -15.86 -13.19
N CYS A 167 -11.71 -15.63 -12.17
CA CYS A 167 -11.24 -16.68 -11.29
C CYS A 167 -12.20 -16.80 -10.08
N GLY A 168 -11.79 -17.59 -9.09
CA GLY A 168 -12.35 -17.55 -7.74
C GLY A 168 -13.02 -18.83 -7.27
N PRO A 169 -13.54 -18.82 -6.03
CA PRO A 169 -14.03 -20.03 -5.34
C PRO A 169 -15.25 -20.67 -6.00
N ARG A 170 -15.96 -19.91 -6.86
CA ARG A 170 -17.13 -20.39 -7.62
C ARG A 170 -16.77 -21.01 -8.97
N GLY A 171 -15.48 -21.22 -9.23
CA GLY A 171 -14.95 -21.79 -10.46
C GLY A 171 -14.40 -20.73 -11.41
N ALA A 172 -13.35 -21.11 -12.14
CA ALA A 172 -12.73 -20.27 -13.15
C ALA A 172 -13.55 -20.31 -14.45
N GLU A 173 -13.94 -19.12 -14.92
CA GLU A 173 -14.47 -18.89 -16.26
C GLU A 173 -13.40 -18.15 -17.04
N MET A 174 -12.57 -18.90 -17.76
CA MET A 174 -11.52 -18.29 -18.56
C MET A 174 -12.17 -17.62 -19.78
N PRO A 175 -11.78 -16.38 -20.09
CA PRO A 175 -12.25 -15.74 -21.29
C PRO A 175 -11.85 -16.64 -22.46
N ARG A 176 -12.81 -17.06 -23.27
CA ARG A 176 -12.45 -17.53 -24.60
C ARG A 176 -11.91 -16.29 -25.28
N THR A 177 -10.59 -16.18 -25.40
CA THR A 177 -10.02 -15.35 -26.44
C THR A 177 -10.69 -15.86 -27.72
N GLN A 178 -11.72 -15.16 -28.20
CA GLN A 178 -12.03 -15.21 -29.60
C GLN A 178 -10.73 -14.75 -30.21
N TYR A 179 -9.94 -15.72 -30.67
CA TYR A 179 -8.89 -15.46 -31.62
C TYR A 179 -9.65 -14.87 -32.80
N VAL A 180 -9.78 -13.54 -32.81
CA VAL A 180 -10.21 -12.82 -34.00
C VAL A 180 -9.02 -13.06 -34.91
N ASP A 181 -9.18 -14.02 -35.83
CA ASP A 181 -8.20 -14.24 -36.89
C ASP A 181 -7.81 -12.85 -37.38
N ALA A 182 -6.50 -12.57 -37.35
CA ALA A 182 -5.99 -11.32 -37.88
C ALA A 182 -6.66 -11.11 -39.23
N PRO A 183 -7.36 -9.97 -39.45
CA PRO A 183 -8.14 -9.78 -40.66
C PRO A 183 -7.24 -10.13 -41.83
N ALA A 184 -7.72 -11.02 -42.70
CA ALA A 184 -6.93 -11.51 -43.83
C ALA A 184 -6.26 -10.32 -44.50
N PRO A 185 -4.94 -10.38 -44.79
CA PRO A 185 -4.24 -9.27 -45.43
C PRO A 185 -5.09 -8.84 -46.62
N PRO A 186 -5.40 -7.54 -46.76
CA PRO A 186 -6.30 -7.07 -47.78
C PRO A 186 -5.84 -7.63 -49.14
N THR A 187 -6.69 -8.45 -49.76
CA THR A 187 -6.41 -9.08 -51.07
C THR A 187 -6.50 -8.07 -52.22
N GLY A 188 -6.78 -6.81 -51.92
CA GLY A 188 -6.72 -5.70 -52.87
C GLY A 188 -5.32 -5.08 -52.93
N PRO A 189 -4.96 -4.44 -54.06
CA PRO A 189 -3.81 -3.56 -54.10
C PRO A 189 -3.96 -2.53 -52.98
N ILE A 190 -2.88 -2.27 -52.24
CA ILE A 190 -2.79 -1.11 -51.36
C ILE A 190 -2.75 0.11 -52.27
N TYR A 191 -3.91 0.53 -52.76
CA TYR A 191 -4.04 1.87 -53.29
C TYR A 191 -3.92 2.80 -52.08
N PRO A 192 -3.03 3.80 -52.10
CA PRO A 192 -3.09 4.85 -51.09
C PRO A 192 -4.50 5.41 -51.14
N VAL A 193 -5.24 5.30 -50.03
CA VAL A 193 -6.52 5.99 -49.87
C VAL A 193 -6.22 7.46 -50.18
N PRO A 194 -6.86 8.07 -51.20
CA PRO A 194 -6.69 9.49 -51.45
C PRO A 194 -7.14 10.21 -50.18
N VAL A 195 -6.20 10.85 -49.49
CA VAL A 195 -6.50 11.68 -48.33
C VAL A 195 -7.52 12.71 -48.80
N GLN A 196 -8.76 12.58 -48.34
CA GLN A 196 -9.80 13.54 -48.65
C GLN A 196 -9.36 14.88 -48.04
N PRO A 197 -9.24 15.99 -48.80
CA PRO A 197 -8.70 17.26 -48.30
C PRO A 197 -9.48 17.93 -47.15
N GLY A 198 -10.47 17.26 -46.56
CA GLY A 198 -11.29 17.73 -45.45
C GLY A 198 -11.17 16.94 -44.14
N ASP A 199 -10.51 15.77 -44.13
CA ASP A 199 -10.40 14.90 -42.94
C ASP A 199 -9.05 15.05 -42.21
N ALA A 200 -8.38 16.19 -42.38
CA ALA A 200 -7.29 16.53 -41.48
C ALA A 200 -7.89 16.65 -40.07
N PRO A 201 -7.46 15.85 -39.09
CA PRO A 201 -7.90 16.04 -37.71
C PRO A 201 -7.62 17.49 -37.34
N PRO A 202 -8.54 18.16 -36.62
CA PRO A 202 -8.33 19.53 -36.19
C PRO A 202 -6.95 19.61 -35.56
N VAL A 203 -6.09 20.46 -36.11
CA VAL A 203 -4.77 20.73 -35.55
C VAL A 203 -5.04 21.16 -34.11
N LEU A 204 -4.74 20.26 -33.16
CA LEU A 204 -4.84 20.59 -31.76
C LEU A 204 -3.99 21.85 -31.56
N PRO A 205 -4.51 22.87 -30.87
CA PRO A 205 -3.69 24.03 -30.54
C PRO A 205 -2.40 23.53 -29.88
N PRO A 206 -1.25 24.16 -30.16
CA PRO A 206 0.01 23.75 -29.57
C PRO A 206 -0.20 23.61 -28.06
N VAL A 207 0.05 22.40 -27.54
CA VAL A 207 0.02 22.14 -26.11
C VAL A 207 0.94 23.20 -25.49
N PRO A 208 0.42 24.07 -24.61
CA PRO A 208 1.26 25.01 -23.89
C PRO A 208 2.43 24.21 -23.30
N PRO A 209 3.67 24.71 -23.37
CA PRO A 209 4.78 24.02 -22.72
C PRO A 209 4.33 23.70 -21.30
N ALA A 210 4.36 22.42 -20.95
CA ALA A 210 4.06 21.99 -19.59
C ALA A 210 4.88 22.90 -18.68
N PRO A 211 4.28 23.53 -17.65
CA PRO A 211 5.07 24.29 -16.70
C PRO A 211 6.20 23.38 -16.27
N GLU A 212 7.42 23.84 -16.47
CA GLU A 212 8.64 23.14 -16.09
C GLU A 212 8.59 23.05 -14.57
N THR A 213 7.88 22.06 -14.06
CA THR A 213 7.94 21.67 -12.67
C THR A 213 9.32 21.07 -12.52
N THR A 214 10.28 21.93 -12.18
CA THR A 214 11.47 21.50 -11.48
C THR A 214 10.99 20.49 -10.44
N PRO A 215 11.44 19.22 -10.51
CA PRO A 215 11.14 18.27 -9.45
C PRO A 215 11.48 18.98 -8.16
N GLU A 216 10.50 19.17 -7.29
CA GLU A 216 10.71 19.77 -5.99
C GLU A 216 11.68 18.82 -5.28
N GLN A 217 12.97 19.16 -5.35
CA GLN A 217 14.03 18.41 -4.71
C GLN A 217 13.66 18.39 -3.23
N PRO A 218 13.42 17.21 -2.63
CA PRO A 218 13.03 17.13 -1.23
C PRO A 218 14.04 17.91 -0.40
N ALA A 219 13.61 19.04 0.17
CA ALA A 219 14.51 19.99 0.83
C ALA A 219 15.12 19.45 2.15
N ASP A 220 14.88 18.19 2.50
CA ASP A 220 15.27 17.61 3.80
C ASP A 220 15.54 16.10 3.72
N LEU A 221 16.27 15.63 2.69
CA LEU A 221 16.97 14.36 2.85
C LEU A 221 18.25 14.63 3.67
N PRO A 222 18.41 14.04 4.88
CA PRO A 222 19.66 14.16 5.62
C PRO A 222 20.80 13.60 4.75
N PRO A 223 22.01 14.19 4.82
CA PRO A 223 23.13 13.76 4.00
C PRO A 223 23.34 12.26 4.18
N GLU A 224 23.39 11.54 3.06
CA GLU A 224 23.81 10.14 2.99
C GLU A 224 25.04 9.97 3.90
N ARG A 225 24.89 9.13 4.93
CA ARG A 225 26.06 8.57 5.60
C ARG A 225 26.77 7.71 4.58
N ILE A 226 27.81 8.28 3.97
CA ILE A 226 28.88 7.53 3.34
C ILE A 226 29.43 6.60 4.43
N ILE A 227 29.06 5.33 4.37
CA ILE A 227 29.76 4.28 5.12
C ILE A 227 31.07 4.09 4.37
N LEU A 228 32.15 4.67 4.90
CA LEU A 228 33.49 4.20 4.58
C LEU A 228 33.67 2.88 5.35
N ASP A 229 33.80 1.78 4.60
CA ASP A 229 34.33 0.53 5.11
C ASP A 229 35.82 0.74 5.46
N ASP A 230 36.16 0.55 6.74
CA ASP A 230 37.51 0.23 7.24
C ASP A 230 37.41 -1.02 8.13
#